data_AF-A0A839PRK1-F1
#
_entry.id   AF-A0A839PRK1-F1
#
_cell.length_a   1.000
_cell.length_b   1.000
_cell.length_c   1.000
_cell.angle_alpha   90.00
_cell.angle_beta   90.00
_cell.angle_gamma   90.00
#
_symmetry.space_group_name_H-M   'P 1'
#
loop_
_entity.id
_entity.type
_entity.pdbx_description
1 polymer ?
#
loop_
_entity_poly.entity_id
_entity_poly.type
_entity_poly.pdbx_seq_one_letter_code
_entity_poly.pdbx_strand_id
1 'polypeptide(L)'
;MTKTIYLTYLFDPLCGWCYGASPALEGLLQQDGLVLTIIPTGLFAGPGAFPMNAGFAAHAWEADQRIAKLTGQVFSEDYRRNVLESGTGRWIPAPLRWR
;
A
#
# COMPACT_ATOMS: atom_id res chain seq x y z
N MET A 1 9.31 -34.40 -2.86
CA MET A 1 10.10 -33.23 -2.43
C MET A 1 9.46 -32.00 -3.03
N THR A 2 8.89 -31.12 -2.22
CA THR A 2 8.33 -29.83 -2.67
C THR A 2 9.49 -28.89 -3.00
N LYS A 3 9.44 -28.26 -4.18
CA LYS A 3 10.47 -27.31 -4.64
C LYS A 3 10.32 -26.01 -3.86
N THR A 4 11.39 -25.53 -3.25
CA THR A 4 11.40 -24.22 -2.60
C THR A 4 11.37 -23.09 -3.63
N ILE A 5 10.48 -22.12 -3.44
CA ILE A 5 10.38 -20.88 -4.23
C ILE A 5 10.70 -19.71 -3.31
N TYR A 6 11.59 -18.82 -3.74
CA TYR A 6 11.90 -17.59 -3.02
C TYR A 6 11.22 -16.42 -3.73
N LEU A 7 10.40 -15.66 -3.00
CA LEU A 7 9.72 -14.48 -3.49
C LEU A 7 10.16 -13.26 -2.69
N THR A 8 10.69 -12.25 -3.37
CA THR A 8 10.95 -10.94 -2.77
C THR A 8 9.83 -9.99 -3.17
N TYR A 9 9.06 -9.52 -2.19
CA TYR A 9 7.97 -8.57 -2.38
C TYR A 9 8.40 -7.17 -1.93
N LEU A 10 8.64 -6.29 -2.91
CA LEU A 10 8.86 -4.87 -2.68
C LEU A 10 7.49 -4.20 -2.50
N PHE A 11 7.26 -3.57 -1.36
CA PHE A 11 5.94 -3.00 -1.05
C PHE A 11 6.05 -1.64 -0.37
N ASP A 12 4.95 -0.90 -0.40
CA ASP A 12 4.76 0.25 0.48
C ASP A 12 3.34 0.21 1.07
N PRO A 13 3.15 0.45 2.38
CA PRO A 13 1.82 0.46 3.00
C PRO A 13 0.84 1.48 2.40
N LEU A 14 1.37 2.53 1.76
CA LEU A 14 0.60 3.63 1.18
C LEU A 14 0.42 3.48 -0.34
N CYS A 15 0.95 2.40 -0.92
CA CYS A 15 0.75 2.08 -2.33
C CYS A 15 -0.61 1.37 -2.51
N GLY A 16 -1.56 2.04 -3.17
CA GLY A 16 -2.87 1.46 -3.48
C GLY A 16 -2.77 0.14 -4.26
N TRP A 17 -1.79 -0.03 -5.14
CA TRP A 17 -1.59 -1.30 -5.86
C TRP A 17 -1.02 -2.42 -4.99
N CYS A 18 -0.26 -2.10 -3.94
CA CYS A 18 0.14 -3.10 -2.94
C CYS A 18 -1.08 -3.60 -2.16
N TYR A 19 -1.99 -2.70 -1.80
CA TYR A 19 -3.28 -3.08 -1.23
C TYR A 19 -4.12 -3.93 -2.21
N GLY A 20 -4.20 -3.51 -3.47
CA GLY A 20 -4.83 -4.26 -4.57
C GLY A 20 -4.32 -5.69 -4.74
N ALA A 21 -3.01 -5.90 -4.57
CA ALA A 21 -2.36 -7.20 -4.71
C ALA A 21 -2.46 -8.11 -3.47
N SER A 22 -2.96 -7.59 -2.34
CA SER A 22 -2.96 -8.32 -1.06
C SER A 22 -3.66 -9.68 -1.13
N PRO A 23 -4.85 -9.84 -1.77
CA PRO A 23 -5.50 -11.15 -1.86
C PRO A 23 -4.70 -12.19 -2.66
N ALA A 24 -3.96 -11.74 -3.69
CA ALA A 24 -3.11 -12.63 -4.47
C ALA A 24 -1.89 -13.10 -3.64
N LEU A 25 -1.31 -12.19 -2.83
CA LEU A 25 -0.22 -12.53 -1.92
C LEU A 25 -0.69 -13.51 -0.84
N GLU A 26 -1.89 -13.31 -0.27
CA GLU A 26 -2.50 -14.24 0.68
C GLU A 26 -2.67 -15.65 0.07
N GLY A 27 -3.11 -15.73 -1.18
CA GLY A 27 -3.22 -17.01 -1.89
C GLY A 27 -1.87 -17.69 -2.13
N LEU A 28 -0.83 -16.92 -2.44
CA LEU A 28 0.54 -17.44 -2.58
C LEU A 28 1.09 -17.97 -1.25
N LEU A 29 0.80 -17.31 -0.14
CA LEU A 29 1.23 -17.72 1.20
C LEU A 29 0.63 -19.06 1.64
N GLN A 30 -0.42 -19.56 1.00
CA GLN A 30 -0.97 -20.89 1.25
C GLN A 30 -0.22 -22.02 0.53
N GLN A 31 0.76 -21.71 -0.32
CA GLN A 31 1.51 -22.72 -1.08
C GLN A 31 2.71 -23.25 -0.30
N ASP A 32 2.86 -24.58 -0.26
CA ASP A 32 4.02 -25.22 0.36
C ASP A 32 5.33 -24.86 -0.36
N GLY A 33 6.40 -24.64 0.42
CA GLY A 33 7.72 -24.36 -0.11
C GLY A 33 7.95 -22.90 -0.55
N LEU A 34 7.00 -21.99 -0.32
CA LEU A 34 7.23 -20.56 -0.52
C LEU A 34 8.00 -19.94 0.65
N VAL A 35 9.09 -19.24 0.35
CA VAL A 35 9.82 -18.38 1.28
C VAL A 35 9.63 -16.93 0.82
N LEU A 36 8.86 -16.15 1.58
CA LEU A 36 8.57 -14.75 1.28
C LEU A 36 9.54 -13.83 2.04
N THR A 37 10.20 -12.92 1.32
CA THR A 37 10.92 -11.78 1.88
C THR A 37 10.17 -10.51 1.52
N ILE A 38 9.82 -9.69 2.52
CA ILE A 38 9.08 -8.44 2.32
C ILE A 38 10.04 -7.27 2.56
N ILE A 39 10.10 -6.33 1.62
CA ILE A 39 10.97 -5.15 1.70
C ILE A 39 10.12 -3.87 1.55
N PRO A 40 9.96 -3.07 2.63
CA PRO A 40 9.31 -1.78 2.55
C PRO A 40 10.18 -0.78 1.78
N THR A 41 9.62 -0.10 0.77
CA THR A 41 10.39 0.78 -0.13
C THR A 41 10.28 2.27 0.22
N GLY A 42 9.27 2.70 0.98
CA GLY A 42 9.14 4.09 1.42
C GLY A 42 8.74 5.05 0.29
N LEU A 43 7.67 4.72 -0.45
CA LEU A 43 7.16 5.45 -1.61
C LEU A 43 6.99 6.95 -1.35
N PHE A 44 6.49 7.32 -0.16
CA PHE A 44 6.27 8.70 0.26
C PHE A 44 7.19 9.14 1.40
N ALA A 45 8.37 8.53 1.53
CA ALA A 45 9.37 8.86 2.54
C ALA A 45 10.66 9.42 1.93
N GLY A 46 11.44 10.15 2.74
CA GLY A 46 12.73 10.68 2.32
C GLY A 46 12.61 11.55 1.05
N PRO A 47 13.39 11.29 -0.02
CA PRO A 47 13.28 12.02 -1.29
C PRO A 47 11.91 11.92 -1.98
N GLY A 48 11.11 10.90 -1.66
CA GLY A 48 9.76 10.71 -2.19
C GLY A 48 8.67 11.42 -1.37
N ALA A 49 9.02 12.05 -0.25
CA ALA A 49 8.05 12.73 0.60
C ALA A 49 7.60 14.06 -0.03
N PHE A 50 6.29 14.27 -0.12
CA PHE A 50 5.69 15.53 -0.54
C PHE A 50 4.41 15.81 0.27
N PRO A 51 3.99 17.08 0.40
CA PRO A 51 2.78 17.41 1.14
C PRO A 51 1.54 16.90 0.42
N MET A 52 0.62 16.28 1.17
CA MET A 52 -0.72 15.96 0.67
C MET A 52 -1.43 17.26 0.25
N ASN A 53 -1.94 17.29 -0.97
CA ASN A 53 -2.72 18.41 -1.49
C ASN A 53 -3.96 17.87 -2.23
N ALA A 54 -4.92 18.75 -2.51
CA ALA A 54 -6.18 18.37 -3.14
C ALA A 54 -6.01 17.68 -4.52
N GLY A 55 -5.01 18.10 -5.30
CA GLY A 55 -4.72 17.49 -6.60
C GLY A 55 -4.21 16.06 -6.46
N PHE A 56 -3.28 15.81 -5.54
CA PHE A 56 -2.81 14.45 -5.28
C PHE A 56 -3.89 13.58 -4.63
N ALA A 57 -4.70 14.12 -3.72
CA ALA A 57 -5.83 13.41 -3.12
C ALA A 57 -6.84 12.94 -4.19
N ALA A 58 -7.19 13.81 -5.14
CA ALA A 58 -8.07 13.45 -6.25
C ALA A 58 -7.44 12.38 -7.16
N HIS A 59 -6.15 12.53 -7.48
CA HIS A 59 -5.42 11.54 -8.28
C HIS A 59 -5.36 10.17 -7.60
N ALA A 60 -5.04 10.14 -6.31
CA ALA A 60 -5.01 8.92 -5.50
C ALA A 60 -6.40 8.25 -5.49
N TRP A 61 -7.47 9.03 -5.29
CA TRP A 61 -8.83 8.50 -5.32
C TRP A 61 -9.22 7.89 -6.67
N GLU A 62 -8.86 8.52 -7.80
CA GLU A 62 -9.10 7.92 -9.13
C GLU A 62 -8.36 6.59 -9.31
N ALA A 63 -7.10 6.53 -8.83
CA ALA A 63 -6.33 5.29 -8.85
C ALA A 63 -6.96 4.21 -7.98
N ASP A 64 -7.39 4.57 -6.76
CA ASP A 64 -8.06 3.68 -5.81
C ASP A 64 -9.35 3.09 -6.38
N GLN A 65 -10.15 3.90 -7.07
CA GLN A 65 -11.37 3.42 -7.74
C GLN A 65 -11.07 2.44 -8.88
N ARG A 66 -9.98 2.66 -9.62
CA ARG A 66 -9.52 1.72 -10.63
C ARG A 66 -9.06 0.40 -10.00
N ILE A 67 -8.35 0.46 -8.88
CA ILE A 67 -7.90 -0.71 -8.13
C ILE A 67 -9.12 -1.49 -7.62
N ALA A 68 -10.09 -0.81 -7.01
CA ALA A 68 -11.33 -1.42 -6.53
C ALA A 68 -12.05 -2.19 -7.64
N LYS A 69 -12.21 -1.58 -8.82
CA LYS A 69 -12.84 -2.20 -9.98
C LYS A 69 -12.11 -3.46 -10.48
N LEU A 70 -10.78 -3.48 -10.41
CA LEU A 70 -9.96 -4.58 -10.94
C LEU A 70 -9.72 -5.70 -9.94
N THR A 71 -9.71 -5.39 -8.65
CA THR A 71 -9.28 -6.32 -7.59
C THR A 71 -10.41 -6.70 -6.64
N GLY A 72 -11.51 -5.94 -6.61
CA GLY A 72 -12.58 -6.09 -5.63
C GLY A 72 -12.25 -5.53 -4.25
N GLN A 73 -11.04 -4.96 -4.07
CA GLN A 73 -10.66 -4.34 -2.80
C GLN A 73 -11.51 -3.11 -2.48
N VAL A 74 -11.75 -2.91 -1.18
CA VAL A 74 -12.68 -1.90 -0.67
C VAL A 74 -11.93 -0.64 -0.29
N PHE A 75 -12.32 0.48 -0.88
CA PHE A 75 -11.88 1.82 -0.48
C PHE A 75 -13.09 2.56 0.10
N SER A 76 -13.03 2.90 1.38
CA SER A 76 -14.16 3.50 2.09
C SER A 76 -14.21 5.02 1.92
N GLU A 77 -15.41 5.58 2.06
CA GLU A 77 -15.58 7.04 2.16
C GLU A 77 -14.88 7.63 3.38
N ASP A 78 -14.75 6.88 4.48
CA ASP A 78 -13.97 7.32 5.65
C ASP A 78 -12.49 7.47 5.33
N TYR A 79 -11.92 6.55 4.54
CA TYR A 79 -10.54 6.67 4.06
C TYR A 79 -10.40 7.89 3.14
N ARG A 80 -11.32 8.07 2.19
CA ARG A 80 -11.31 9.23 1.30
C ARG A 80 -11.31 10.55 2.09
N ARG A 81 -12.25 10.71 3.01
CA ARG A 81 -12.46 11.97 3.75
C ARG A 81 -11.37 12.21 4.80
N ASN A 82 -11.04 11.20 5.59
CA ASN A 82 -10.19 11.36 6.77
C ASN A 82 -8.70 11.08 6.50
N VAL A 83 -8.35 10.48 5.36
CA VAL A 83 -6.96 10.26 4.97
C VAL A 83 -6.58 11.15 3.78
N LEU A 84 -7.23 10.98 2.63
CA LEU A 84 -6.87 11.72 1.42
C LEU A 84 -7.24 13.21 1.50
N GLU A 85 -8.47 13.52 1.94
CA GLU A 85 -9.01 14.89 1.96
C GLU A 85 -8.76 15.64 3.28
N SER A 86 -8.12 14.99 4.27
CA SER A 86 -7.94 15.55 5.62
C SER A 86 -7.15 16.87 5.67
N GLY A 87 -6.36 17.16 4.63
CA GLY A 87 -5.53 18.38 4.57
C GLY A 87 -4.40 18.44 5.61
N THR A 88 -4.29 17.45 6.51
CA THR A 88 -3.33 17.41 7.61
C THR A 88 -2.07 16.57 7.33
N GLY A 89 -1.94 16.00 6.13
CA GLY A 89 -0.90 15.03 5.82
C GLY A 89 0.43 15.67 5.38
N ARG A 90 1.30 16.03 6.34
CA ARG A 90 2.74 15.84 6.10
C ARG A 90 2.93 14.32 6.11
N TRP A 91 3.00 13.68 4.94
CA TRP A 91 3.43 12.29 4.83
C TRP A 91 4.91 12.24 5.22
N ILE A 92 5.15 12.23 6.52
CA ILE A 92 6.40 11.88 7.15
C ILE A 92 5.99 10.75 8.10
N PRO A 93 6.66 9.59 8.10
CA PRO A 93 6.66 8.81 9.31
C PRO A 93 7.34 9.71 10.35
N ALA A 94 6.55 10.43 11.16
CA ALA A 94 7.05 10.86 12.46
C ALA A 94 7.72 9.61 13.04
N PRO A 95 9.00 9.70 13.47
CA PRO A 95 9.74 8.50 13.86
C PRO A 95 8.86 7.77 14.86
N LEU A 96 8.52 6.52 14.53
CA LEU A 96 7.75 5.64 15.40
C LEU A 96 8.42 5.69 16.77
N ARG A 97 7.87 6.50 17.68
CA ARG A 97 8.17 6.42 19.10
C ARG A 97 7.31 5.28 19.62
N TRP A 98 7.83 4.06 19.46
CA TRP A 98 7.42 2.94 20.27
C TRP A 98 7.88 3.23 21.71
N ARG A 99 7.01 3.86 22.50
CA ARG A 99 7.00 3.76 23.96
C ARG A 99 5.60 3.39 24.38
#